data_AF-A0A3A9S5S5-F1
#
_entry.id   AF-A0A3A9S5S5-F1
#
_cell.length_a   1.000
_cell.length_b   1.000
_cell.length_c   1.000
_cell.angle_alpha   90.00
_cell.angle_beta   90.00
_cell.angle_gamma   90.00
#
_symmetry.space_group_name_H-M   'P 1'
#
loop_
_entity.id
_entity.type
_entity.pdbx_description
1 polymer ?
#
loop_
_entity_poly.entity_id
_entity_poly.type
_entity_poly.pdbx_seq_one_letter_code
_entity_poly.pdbx_strand_id
1 'polypeptide(L)'
;MSSIDELNDRIQELKDRRDALYDKISELEDAYDYVSERKTNIENNVYKPACAYDMTRNGEWLGERERDGEDYRNEIDTRTSEGLNETAQLLEDILQLIENIKEEIRRIEEEIDELRAKRDSLIEASQPAQGE
;
A
#
# COMPACT_ATOMS: atom_id res chain seq x y z
N MET A 1 -2.23 5.98 43.26
CA MET A 1 -2.19 6.47 41.86
C MET A 1 -2.80 5.36 41.05
N SER A 2 -3.91 5.67 40.39
CA SER A 2 -5.06 4.78 40.28
C SER A 2 -4.93 3.85 39.10
N SER A 3 -5.42 2.61 39.21
CA SER A 3 -5.59 1.67 38.09
C SER A 3 -6.35 2.30 36.89
N ILE A 4 -7.09 3.38 37.12
CA ILE A 4 -7.79 4.17 36.11
C ILE A 4 -6.83 5.07 35.32
N ASP A 5 -5.82 5.65 35.96
CA ASP A 5 -4.82 6.52 35.29
C ASP A 5 -3.98 5.67 34.31
N GLU A 6 -3.53 4.49 34.74
CA GLU A 6 -2.81 3.52 33.90
C GLU A 6 -3.64 3.06 32.69
N LEU A 7 -4.95 2.86 32.87
CA LEU A 7 -5.86 2.52 31.77
C LEU A 7 -6.02 3.69 30.79
N ASN A 8 -6.11 4.92 31.28
CA ASN A 8 -6.21 6.11 30.43
C ASN A 8 -4.93 6.33 29.63
N ASP A 9 -3.77 6.18 30.25
CA ASP A 9 -2.47 6.28 29.57
C ASP A 9 -2.36 5.24 28.45
N ARG A 10 -2.76 3.98 28.74
CA ARG A 10 -2.77 2.92 27.73
C ARG A 10 -3.75 3.18 26.59
N ILE A 11 -4.96 3.65 26.89
CA ILE A 11 -5.95 4.03 25.87
C ILE A 11 -5.39 5.15 24.99
N GLN A 12 -4.67 6.11 25.57
CA GLN A 12 -4.07 7.20 24.81
C GLN A 12 -2.94 6.70 23.90
N GLU A 13 -2.04 5.86 24.41
CA GLU A 13 -0.98 5.23 23.62
C GLU A 13 -1.55 4.46 22.41
N LEU A 14 -2.62 3.70 22.62
CA LEU A 14 -3.29 2.96 21.55
C LEU A 14 -3.92 3.87 20.50
N LYS A 15 -4.52 5.00 20.92
CA LYS A 15 -5.03 6.01 19.98
C LYS A 15 -3.92 6.62 19.15
N ASP A 16 -2.82 7.01 19.79
CA ASP A 16 -1.67 7.61 19.10
C ASP A 16 -1.08 6.62 18.09
N ARG A 17 -0.99 5.33 18.46
CA ARG A 17 -0.56 4.26 17.54
C ARG A 17 -1.54 4.09 16.37
N ARG A 18 -2.85 4.07 16.63
CA ARG A 18 -3.88 3.98 15.58
C ARG A 18 -3.76 5.13 14.60
N ASP A 19 -3.60 6.35 15.10
CA ASP A 19 -3.50 7.56 14.27
C ASP A 19 -2.22 7.50 13.41
N ALA A 20 -1.09 7.06 13.96
CA ALA A 20 0.13 6.81 13.19
C ALA A 20 -0.03 5.72 12.10
N LEU A 21 -0.88 4.71 12.33
CA LEU A 21 -1.19 3.71 11.30
C LEU A 21 -2.06 4.28 10.18
N TYR A 22 -2.98 5.21 10.47
CA TYR A 22 -3.73 5.93 9.44
C TYR A 22 -2.81 6.81 8.58
N ASP A 23 -1.87 7.52 9.19
CA ASP A 23 -0.86 8.29 8.45
C ASP A 23 -0.07 7.39 7.50
N LYS A 24 0.31 6.19 7.98
CA LYS A 24 1.03 5.21 7.15
C LYS A 24 0.20 4.64 6.01
N ILE A 25 -1.11 4.47 6.19
CA ILE A 25 -2.01 4.12 5.09
C ILE A 25 -1.99 5.23 4.04
N SER A 26 -2.11 6.49 4.45
CA SER A 26 -2.09 7.64 3.53
C SER A 26 -0.79 7.69 2.71
N GLU A 27 0.36 7.47 3.34
CA GLU A 27 1.65 7.42 2.63
C GLU A 27 1.71 6.29 1.59
N LEU A 28 1.14 5.12 1.92
CA LEU A 28 1.10 3.98 1.00
C LEU A 28 0.14 4.19 -0.17
N GLU A 29 -1.00 4.84 0.07
CA GLU A 29 -1.97 5.20 -0.97
C GLU A 29 -1.37 6.21 -1.95
N ASP A 30 -0.70 7.25 -1.44
CA ASP A 30 0.01 8.24 -2.27
C ASP A 30 1.11 7.57 -3.13
N ALA A 31 1.88 6.65 -2.53
CA ALA A 31 2.91 5.91 -3.24
C ALA A 31 2.31 4.98 -4.32
N TYR A 32 1.19 4.32 -4.01
CA TYR A 32 0.47 3.47 -4.96
C TYR A 32 0.02 4.28 -6.18
N ASP A 33 -0.65 5.41 -5.96
CA ASP A 33 -1.16 6.27 -7.03
C ASP A 33 -0.03 6.76 -7.94
N TYR A 34 1.06 7.23 -7.33
CA TYR A 34 2.24 7.70 -8.06
C TYR A 34 2.87 6.63 -8.95
N VAL A 35 3.03 5.41 -8.42
CA VAL A 35 3.63 4.29 -9.16
C VAL A 35 2.67 3.76 -10.23
N SER A 36 1.38 3.68 -9.93
CA SER A 36 0.33 3.22 -10.84
C SER A 36 0.19 4.13 -12.06
N GLU A 37 0.19 5.45 -11.85
CA GLU A 37 0.16 6.44 -12.94
C GLU A 37 1.37 6.27 -13.86
N ARG A 38 2.57 6.15 -13.29
CA ARG A 38 3.80 5.97 -14.07
C ARG A 38 3.85 4.66 -14.82
N LYS A 39 3.45 3.55 -14.19
CA LYS A 39 3.32 2.25 -14.85
C LYS A 39 2.41 2.36 -16.06
N THR A 40 1.24 2.98 -15.89
CA THR A 40 0.25 3.21 -16.97
C THR A 40 0.83 4.07 -18.10
N ASN A 41 1.61 5.10 -17.76
CA ASN A 41 2.27 5.96 -18.74
C ASN A 41 3.30 5.17 -19.57
N ILE A 42 4.18 4.40 -18.91
CA ILE A 42 5.19 3.56 -19.58
C ILE A 42 4.50 2.52 -20.47
N GLU A 43 3.49 1.84 -19.95
CA GLU A 43 2.77 0.81 -20.70
C GLU A 43 2.13 1.37 -21.98
N ASN A 44 1.45 2.51 -21.88
CA ASN A 44 0.66 3.05 -22.99
C ASN A 44 1.45 3.94 -23.95
N ASN A 45 2.45 4.68 -23.47
CA ASN A 45 3.19 5.64 -24.29
C ASN A 45 4.55 5.11 -24.77
N VAL A 46 5.07 4.04 -24.17
CA VAL A 46 6.38 3.48 -24.52
C VAL A 46 6.24 2.04 -25.00
N TYR A 47 5.80 1.13 -24.13
CA TYR A 47 5.79 -0.30 -24.41
C TYR A 47 4.85 -0.69 -25.56
N LYS A 48 3.56 -0.35 -25.48
CA LYS A 48 2.60 -0.67 -26.55
C LYS A 48 2.99 -0.08 -27.91
N PRO A 49 3.40 1.20 -28.02
CA PRO A 49 3.89 1.74 -29.28
C PRO A 49 5.15 1.06 -29.81
N ALA A 50 6.10 0.72 -28.94
CA ALA A 50 7.33 0.01 -29.33
C ALA A 50 7.01 -1.37 -29.92
N CYS A 51 6.17 -2.17 -29.23
CA CYS A 51 5.76 -3.48 -29.72
C CYS A 51 4.94 -3.42 -31.03
N ALA A 52 4.24 -2.33 -31.28
CA ALA A 52 3.46 -2.14 -32.51
C ALA A 52 4.32 -1.72 -33.73
N TYR A 53 5.57 -1.33 -33.51
CA TYR A 53 6.45 -0.82 -34.56
C TYR A 53 7.22 -1.96 -35.25
N ASP A 54 6.83 -2.27 -36.48
CA ASP A 54 7.46 -3.28 -37.33
C ASP A 54 8.70 -2.71 -38.05
N MET A 55 9.88 -3.18 -37.66
CA MET A 55 11.16 -2.78 -38.27
C MET A 55 11.56 -3.60 -39.50
N THR A 56 10.77 -4.60 -39.89
CA THR A 56 11.08 -5.54 -40.98
C THR A 56 10.58 -5.09 -42.36
N ARG A 57 9.97 -3.90 -42.47
CA ARG A 57 9.29 -3.41 -43.68
C ARG A 57 10.10 -2.54 -44.64
N ASN A 58 11.39 -2.32 -44.40
CA ASN A 58 12.25 -1.61 -45.36
C ASN A 58 12.85 -2.60 -46.37
N GLY A 59 12.94 -2.20 -47.64
CA GLY A 59 13.16 -3.10 -48.79
C GLY A 59 14.46 -3.92 -48.74
N GLU A 60 14.57 -4.91 -49.65
CA GLU A 60 15.52 -6.05 -49.76
C GLU A 60 17.04 -5.80 -49.53
N TRP A 61 17.48 -4.60 -49.18
CA TRP A 61 18.88 -4.15 -49.25
C TRP A 61 19.58 -3.91 -47.90
N LEU A 62 18.96 -4.21 -46.74
CA LEU A 62 19.50 -3.85 -45.41
C LEU A 62 19.42 -4.96 -44.32
N GLY A 63 19.43 -6.23 -44.72
CA GLY A 63 19.04 -7.35 -43.86
C GLY A 63 19.91 -7.72 -42.64
N GLU A 64 21.10 -7.15 -42.40
CA GLU A 64 21.83 -7.37 -41.12
C GLU A 64 21.48 -6.32 -40.07
N ARG A 65 21.49 -5.03 -40.42
CA ARG A 65 21.14 -3.95 -39.50
C ARG A 65 19.68 -3.96 -39.06
N GLU A 66 18.78 -4.41 -39.94
CA GLU A 66 17.37 -4.59 -39.62
C GLU A 66 17.15 -5.71 -38.62
N ARG A 67 17.90 -6.82 -38.73
CA ARG A 67 17.88 -7.91 -37.77
C ARG A 67 18.44 -7.49 -36.42
N ASP A 68 19.60 -6.83 -36.41
CA ASP A 68 20.18 -6.30 -35.16
C ASP A 68 19.20 -5.33 -34.48
N GLY A 69 18.55 -4.45 -35.24
CA GLY A 69 17.54 -3.52 -34.73
C GLY A 69 16.32 -4.24 -34.14
N GLU A 70 15.80 -5.25 -34.81
CA GLU A 70 14.71 -6.11 -34.34
C GLU A 70 15.09 -6.85 -33.05
N ASP A 71 16.31 -7.40 -32.98
CA ASP A 71 16.82 -8.10 -31.80
C ASP A 71 16.94 -7.15 -30.60
N TYR A 72 17.48 -5.94 -30.80
CA TYR A 72 17.53 -4.92 -29.74
C TYR A 72 16.13 -4.48 -29.29
N ARG A 73 15.16 -4.36 -30.21
CA ARG A 73 13.78 -4.05 -29.82
C ARG A 73 13.18 -5.16 -28.99
N ASN A 74 13.33 -6.41 -29.42
CA ASN A 74 12.81 -7.55 -28.67
C ASN A 74 13.43 -7.63 -27.27
N GLU A 75 14.73 -7.33 -27.12
CA GLU A 75 15.38 -7.26 -25.81
C GLU A 75 14.82 -6.12 -24.93
N ILE A 76 14.64 -4.93 -25.50
CA ILE A 76 14.05 -3.78 -24.79
C ILE A 76 12.60 -4.08 -24.38
N ASP A 77 11.80 -4.65 -25.27
CA ASP A 77 10.41 -5.02 -25.01
C ASP A 77 10.33 -6.07 -23.90
N THR A 78 11.18 -7.10 -23.94
CA THR A 78 11.25 -8.14 -22.90
C THR A 78 11.55 -7.53 -21.54
N ARG A 79 12.61 -6.72 -21.43
CA ARG A 79 12.99 -6.07 -20.16
C ARG A 79 11.92 -5.10 -19.65
N THR A 80 11.28 -4.38 -20.57
CA THR A 80 10.19 -3.44 -20.22
C THR A 80 8.97 -4.20 -19.71
N SER A 81 8.63 -5.33 -20.34
CA SER A 81 7.54 -6.20 -19.90
C SER A 81 7.81 -6.79 -18.52
N GLU A 82 9.03 -7.28 -18.27
CA GLU A 82 9.45 -7.78 -16.95
C GLU A 82 9.32 -6.70 -15.87
N GLY A 83 9.85 -5.50 -16.12
CA GLY A 83 9.75 -4.38 -15.18
C GLY A 83 8.30 -3.93 -14.91
N LEU A 84 7.44 -3.92 -15.94
CA LEU A 84 6.01 -3.62 -15.78
C LEU A 84 5.30 -4.69 -14.93
N ASN A 85 5.70 -5.95 -15.06
CA ASN A 85 5.16 -7.05 -14.28
C ASN A 85 5.61 -7.00 -12.81
N GLU A 86 6.91 -6.77 -12.56
CA GLU A 86 7.43 -6.56 -11.21
C GLU A 86 6.77 -5.36 -10.52
N THR A 87 6.55 -4.28 -11.27
CA THR A 87 5.83 -3.09 -10.76
C THR A 87 4.37 -3.42 -10.44
N ALA A 88 3.72 -4.28 -11.22
CA ALA A 88 2.36 -4.73 -10.92
C ALA A 88 2.31 -5.53 -9.62
N GLN A 89 3.29 -6.41 -9.38
CA GLN A 89 3.40 -7.17 -8.14
C GLN A 89 3.62 -6.25 -6.95
N LEU A 90 4.51 -5.26 -7.06
CA LEU A 90 4.73 -4.28 -6.00
C LEU A 90 3.45 -3.52 -5.63
N LEU A 91 2.64 -3.13 -6.63
CA LEU A 91 1.36 -2.45 -6.40
C LEU A 91 0.37 -3.36 -5.66
N GLU A 92 0.32 -4.64 -5.99
CA GLU A 92 -0.48 -5.64 -5.26
C GLU A 92 0.01 -5.79 -3.81
N ASP A 93 1.32 -5.87 -3.59
CA ASP A 93 1.92 -5.99 -2.26
C ASP A 93 1.59 -4.77 -1.39
N ILE A 94 1.55 -3.56 -1.97
CA ILE A 94 1.14 -2.33 -1.27
C ILE A 94 -0.33 -2.43 -0.83
N LEU A 95 -1.23 -2.88 -1.69
CA LEU A 95 -2.65 -3.06 -1.34
C LEU A 95 -2.82 -4.09 -0.22
N GLN A 96 -2.09 -5.20 -0.28
CA GLN A 96 -2.11 -6.21 0.77
C GLN A 96 -1.58 -5.66 2.10
N LEU A 97 -0.54 -4.83 2.06
CA LEU A 97 0.00 -4.18 3.26
C LEU A 97 -1.02 -3.21 3.87
N ILE A 98 -1.72 -2.42 3.05
CA ILE A 98 -2.79 -1.52 3.50
C ILE A 98 -3.89 -2.32 4.22
N GLU A 99 -4.35 -3.43 3.66
CA GLU A 99 -5.35 -4.27 4.31
C GLU A 99 -4.87 -4.87 5.64
N ASN A 100 -3.60 -5.29 5.71
CA ASN A 100 -3.02 -5.76 6.96
C ASN A 100 -2.99 -4.66 8.04
N ILE A 101 -2.67 -3.41 7.66
CA ILE A 101 -2.69 -2.27 8.58
C ILE A 101 -4.12 -1.95 9.04
N LYS A 102 -5.12 -1.99 8.14
CA LYS A 102 -6.53 -1.80 8.51
C LYS A 102 -7.00 -2.84 9.52
N GLU A 103 -6.57 -4.10 9.38
CA GLU A 103 -6.89 -5.15 10.35
C GLU A 103 -6.18 -4.95 11.69
N GLU A 104 -4.97 -4.39 11.70
CA GLU A 104 -4.31 -3.97 12.94
C GLU A 104 -5.06 -2.81 13.63
N ILE A 105 -5.53 -1.82 12.87
CA ILE A 105 -6.36 -0.74 13.38
C ILE A 105 -7.63 -1.27 14.05
N ARG A 106 -8.35 -2.21 13.41
CA ARG A 106 -9.56 -2.82 14.00
C ARG A 106 -9.26 -3.46 15.36
N ARG A 107 -8.18 -4.24 15.45
CA ARG A 107 -7.76 -4.87 16.72
C ARG A 107 -7.41 -3.84 17.80
N ILE A 108 -6.79 -2.73 17.42
CA ILE A 108 -6.50 -1.63 18.36
C ILE A 108 -7.80 -0.97 18.83
N GLU A 109 -8.78 -0.77 17.95
CA GLU A 109 -10.08 -0.20 18.30
C GLU A 109 -10.85 -1.10 19.28
N GLU A 110 -10.85 -2.41 19.03
CA GLU A 110 -11.41 -3.40 19.96
C GLU A 110 -10.71 -3.36 21.34
N GLU A 111 -9.36 -3.32 21.37
CA GLU A 111 -8.60 -3.19 22.62
C GLU A 111 -8.94 -1.89 23.37
N ILE A 112 -9.09 -0.78 22.66
CA ILE A 112 -9.50 0.50 23.25
C ILE A 112 -10.89 0.39 23.90
N ASP A 113 -11.84 -0.25 23.23
CA ASP A 113 -13.21 -0.38 23.73
C ASP A 113 -13.28 -1.31 24.95
N GLU A 114 -12.52 -2.40 24.96
CA GLU A 114 -12.37 -3.27 26.15
C GLU A 114 -11.78 -2.51 27.34
N LEU A 115 -10.72 -1.73 27.11
CA LEU A 115 -10.08 -0.94 28.17
C LEU A 115 -11.01 0.16 28.70
N ARG A 116 -11.82 0.78 27.83
CA ARG A 116 -12.84 1.75 28.25
C ARG A 116 -13.92 1.11 29.10
N ALA A 117 -14.45 -0.05 28.70
CA ALA A 117 -15.44 -0.78 29.47
C ALA A 117 -14.91 -1.18 30.86
N LYS A 118 -13.64 -1.62 30.92
CA LYS A 118 -12.96 -1.94 32.17
C LYS A 118 -12.79 -0.71 33.06
N ARG A 119 -12.38 0.42 32.48
CA ARG A 119 -12.25 1.69 33.19
C ARG A 119 -13.59 2.15 33.77
N ASP A 120 -14.66 2.10 32.98
CA ASP A 120 -15.99 2.56 33.40
C ASP A 120 -16.54 1.67 34.52
N SER A 121 -16.32 0.35 34.43
CA SER A 121 -16.66 -0.60 35.50
C SER A 121 -15.91 -0.29 36.81
N LEU A 122 -14.64 0.11 36.74
CA LEU A 122 -13.86 0.51 37.92
C LEU A 122 -14.35 1.84 38.51
N ILE A 123 -14.77 2.77 37.67
CA ILE A 123 -15.34 4.05 38.11
C ILE A 123 -16.66 3.79 38.85
N GLU A 124 -17.57 2.99 38.28
CA GLU A 124 -18.84 2.62 38.91
C GLU A 124 -18.64 1.90 40.25
N ALA A 125 -17.72 0.94 40.32
CA ALA A 125 -17.39 0.24 41.56
C ALA A 125 -16.79 1.14 42.66
N SER A 126 -16.23 2.29 42.27
CA SER A 126 -15.63 3.27 43.18
C SER A 126 -16.61 4.35 43.66
N GLN A 127 -17.81 4.43 43.10
CA GLN A 127 -18.87 5.30 43.62
C GLN A 127 -19.61 4.61 44.79
N PRO A 128 -19.67 5.20 46.00
CA PRO A 128 -20.42 4.60 47.09
C PRO A 128 -21.91 4.59 46.72
N ALA A 129 -22.59 3.47 47.01
CA ALA A 129 -24.04 3.40 47.02
C ALA A 129 -24.55 4.52 47.94
N GLN A 130 -25.07 5.60 47.36
CA GLN A 130 -25.84 6.58 48.12
C GLN A 130 -27.15 5.90 48.50
N GLY A 131 -27.10 5.19 49.63
CA GLY A 131 -28.25 4.59 50.27
C GLY A 131 -29.13 5.66 50.90
N GLU A 132 -30.41 5.59 50.51
CA GLU A 132 -31.65 5.83 51.28
C GLU A 132 -31.69 6.96 52.33
#